data_AF-A0A662P9B1-F1
#
_entry.id   AF-A0A662P9B1-F1
#
_cell.length_a   1.000
_cell.length_b   1.000
_cell.length_c   1.000
_cell.angle_alpha   90.00
_cell.angle_beta   90.00
_cell.angle_gamma   90.00
#
_symmetry.space_group_name_H-M   'P 1'
#
loop_
_entity.id
_entity.type
_entity.pdbx_description
1 polymer ?
#
loop_
_entity_poly.entity_id
_entity_poly.type
_entity_poly.pdbx_seq_one_letter_code
_entity_poly.pdbx_strand_id
1 'polypeptide(L)'
;MNKIIKVTGILLILALAVSIYEINNYRDLYKETEQKYGSLENSFNELSYSFEELQKDHDDLLQRMESLQNSFDNIQREYNTLHEKYGDLQDKYADLEDQYAEKEKEYVDLEKKYVTLEENYKSLKKRYDELEKKYTFSSSIDPSLFHVYTEMISVYNRDIADLANVLGNEKSFLGKIDSIFNYVSYHINYAPDPQNIEIIQSPIKTYQIKRGDCEDQAIFLACLLKIEGYRVRLNFVDREHTFDD
;
A
#
# COMPACT_ATOMS: atom_id res chain seq x y z
N MET A 1 98.12 102.70 -49.47
CA MET A 1 96.67 102.52 -49.19
C MET A 1 96.01 101.44 -50.05
N ASN A 2 96.17 101.44 -51.39
CA ASN A 2 95.44 100.52 -52.28
C ASN A 2 95.70 99.01 -52.10
N LYS A 3 96.90 98.58 -51.67
CA LYS A 3 97.19 97.14 -51.41
C LYS A 3 96.59 96.64 -50.09
N ILE A 4 96.59 97.46 -49.04
CA ILE A 4 96.06 97.09 -47.71
C ILE A 4 94.54 96.89 -47.80
N ILE A 5 93.83 97.80 -48.47
CA ILE A 5 92.38 97.72 -48.69
C ILE A 5 92.00 96.45 -49.48
N LYS A 6 92.82 96.03 -50.44
CA LYS A 6 92.60 94.78 -51.19
C LYS A 6 92.80 93.53 -50.32
N VAL A 7 93.84 93.50 -49.49
CA VAL A 7 94.13 92.36 -48.61
C VAL A 7 93.08 92.22 -47.51
N THR A 8 92.68 93.33 -46.88
CA THR A 8 91.60 93.30 -45.87
C THR A 8 90.26 92.93 -46.48
N GLY A 9 89.95 93.38 -47.70
CA GLY A 9 88.75 92.97 -48.42
C GLY A 9 88.69 91.46 -48.72
N ILE A 10 89.81 90.85 -49.14
CA ILE A 10 89.90 89.40 -49.40
C ILE A 10 89.73 88.60 -48.10
N LEU A 11 90.38 89.01 -47.01
CA LEU A 11 90.24 88.35 -45.70
C LEU A 11 88.80 88.39 -45.19
N LEU A 12 88.09 89.51 -45.41
CA LEU A 12 86.70 89.67 -45.00
C LEU A 12 85.75 88.77 -45.82
N ILE A 13 85.99 88.64 -47.14
CA ILE A 13 85.25 87.71 -48.00
C ILE A 13 85.49 86.25 -47.57
N LEU A 14 86.73 85.87 -47.26
CA LEU A 14 87.05 84.52 -46.79
C LEU A 14 86.40 84.21 -45.44
N ALA A 15 86.43 85.16 -44.50
CA ALA A 15 85.74 85.03 -43.22
C ALA A 15 84.23 84.83 -43.42
N LEU A 16 83.60 85.65 -44.27
CA LEU A 16 82.18 85.50 -44.62
C LEU A 16 81.89 84.15 -45.27
N ALA A 17 82.75 83.66 -46.17
CA ALA A 17 82.57 82.36 -46.82
C ALA A 17 82.63 81.20 -45.82
N VAL A 18 83.57 81.23 -44.86
CA VAL A 18 83.65 80.24 -43.77
C VAL A 18 82.40 80.31 -42.89
N SER A 19 81.99 81.51 -42.47
CA SER A 19 80.78 81.66 -41.65
C SER A 19 79.51 81.17 -42.38
N ILE A 20 79.37 81.43 -43.69
CA ILE A 20 78.26 80.92 -44.49
C ILE A 20 78.29 79.39 -44.57
N TYR A 21 79.47 78.79 -44.75
CA TYR A 21 79.64 77.34 -44.76
C TYR A 21 79.21 76.71 -43.43
N GLU A 22 79.67 77.27 -42.31
CA GLU A 22 79.27 76.81 -40.97
C GLU A 22 77.75 76.95 -40.76
N ILE A 23 77.16 78.11 -41.11
CA ILE A 23 75.71 78.33 -41.01
C ILE A 23 74.92 77.29 -41.82
N ASN A 24 75.37 76.97 -43.03
CA ASN A 24 74.71 75.95 -43.86
C ASN A 24 74.83 74.56 -43.22
N ASN A 25 76.00 74.20 -42.71
CA ASN A 25 76.20 72.93 -42.01
C ASN A 25 75.31 72.81 -40.76
N TYR A 26 75.21 73.87 -39.95
CA TYR A 26 74.30 73.90 -38.81
C TYR A 26 72.82 73.82 -39.23
N ARG A 27 72.45 74.44 -40.35
CA ARG A 27 71.10 74.34 -40.90
C ARG A 27 70.76 72.92 -41.30
N ASP A 28 71.69 72.21 -41.95
CA ASP A 28 71.49 70.84 -42.38
C ASP A 28 71.40 69.88 -41.18
N LEU A 29 72.27 70.07 -40.18
CA LEU A 29 72.20 69.32 -38.92
C LEU A 29 70.87 69.56 -38.17
N TYR A 30 70.38 70.80 -38.16
CA TYR A 30 69.09 71.12 -37.54
C TYR A 30 67.94 70.41 -38.25
N LYS A 31 67.92 70.43 -39.60
CA LYS A 31 66.91 69.70 -40.39
C LYS A 31 66.95 68.20 -40.15
N GLU A 32 68.13 67.59 -40.08
CA GLU A 32 68.26 66.16 -39.81
C GLU A 32 67.74 65.81 -38.40
N THR A 33 68.03 66.67 -37.42
CA THR A 33 67.57 66.50 -36.03
C THR A 33 66.05 66.64 -35.94
N GLU A 34 65.47 67.61 -36.63
CA GLU A 34 64.01 67.81 -36.71
C GLU A 34 63.31 66.60 -37.34
N GLN A 35 63.88 66.01 -38.40
CA GLN A 35 63.36 64.79 -39.01
C GLN A 35 63.44 63.58 -38.06
N LYS A 36 64.54 63.42 -37.34
CA LYS A 36 64.69 62.36 -36.32
C LYS A 36 63.68 62.53 -35.20
N TYR A 37 63.45 63.76 -34.74
CA TYR A 37 62.46 64.06 -33.72
C TYR A 37 61.05 63.70 -34.17
N GLY A 38 60.65 64.11 -35.38
CA GLY A 38 59.34 63.76 -35.93
C GLY A 38 59.16 62.24 -36.12
N SER A 39 60.22 61.53 -36.51
CA SER A 39 60.19 60.06 -36.62
C SER A 39 60.02 59.38 -35.26
N LEU A 40 60.70 59.90 -34.23
CA LEU A 40 60.58 59.41 -32.86
C LEU A 40 59.20 59.69 -32.27
N GLU A 41 58.64 60.87 -32.52
CA GLU A 41 57.28 61.24 -32.11
C GLU A 41 56.23 60.31 -32.73
N ASN A 42 56.35 60.00 -34.03
CA ASN A 42 55.47 59.03 -34.69
C ASN A 42 55.58 57.64 -34.07
N SER A 43 56.81 57.17 -33.83
CA SER A 43 57.06 55.85 -33.21
C SER A 43 56.51 55.78 -31.79
N PHE A 44 56.61 56.88 -31.03
CA PHE A 44 56.04 56.97 -29.69
C PHE A 44 54.51 56.89 -29.72
N ASN A 45 53.87 57.60 -30.65
CA ASN A 45 52.42 57.57 -30.81
C ASN A 45 51.92 56.18 -31.21
N GLU A 46 52.59 55.51 -32.15
CA GLU A 46 52.28 54.12 -32.54
C GLU A 46 52.39 53.15 -31.34
N LEU A 47 53.45 53.28 -30.54
CA LEU A 47 53.63 52.47 -29.34
C LEU A 47 52.54 52.75 -28.29
N SER A 48 52.16 54.01 -28.11
CA SER A 48 51.08 54.41 -27.21
C SER A 48 49.75 53.78 -27.61
N TYR A 49 49.40 53.81 -28.90
CA TYR A 49 48.19 53.16 -29.40
C TYR A 49 48.22 51.65 -29.21
N SER A 50 49.36 50.99 -29.51
CA SER A 50 49.50 49.56 -29.29
C SER A 50 49.37 49.17 -27.82
N PHE A 51 49.87 50.00 -26.90
CA PHE A 51 49.74 49.77 -25.47
C PHE A 51 48.27 49.87 -25.00
N GLU A 52 47.54 50.88 -25.47
CA GLU A 52 46.11 51.03 -25.16
C GLU A 52 45.28 49.84 -25.68
N GLU A 53 45.58 49.36 -26.89
CA GLU A 53 44.91 48.19 -27.46
C GLU A 53 45.21 46.91 -26.65
N LEU A 54 46.47 46.70 -26.27
CA LEU A 54 46.87 45.57 -25.43
C LEU A 54 46.21 45.61 -24.06
N GLN A 55 46.05 46.79 -23.47
CA GLN A 55 45.36 46.96 -22.19
C GLN A 55 43.88 46.56 -22.29
N LYS A 56 43.23 46.95 -23.38
CA LYS A 56 41.84 46.55 -23.65
C LYS A 56 41.72 45.04 -23.86
N ASP A 57 42.62 44.43 -24.63
CA ASP A 57 42.64 42.99 -24.84
C ASP A 57 42.86 42.22 -23.52
N HIS A 58 43.69 42.77 -22.63
CA HIS A 58 43.92 42.21 -21.31
C HIS A 58 42.65 42.22 -20.44
N ASP A 59 41.93 43.35 -20.41
CA ASP A 59 40.69 43.49 -19.66
C ASP A 59 39.60 42.55 -20.21
N ASP A 60 39.49 42.44 -21.53
CA ASP A 60 38.58 41.50 -22.21
C ASP A 60 38.92 40.03 -21.87
N LEU A 61 40.20 39.69 -21.79
CA LEU A 61 40.64 38.35 -21.41
C LEU A 61 40.26 38.03 -19.96
N LEU A 62 40.44 38.98 -19.03
CA LEU A 62 40.06 38.81 -17.63
C LEU A 62 38.56 38.54 -17.48
N GLN A 63 37.72 39.30 -18.19
CA GLN A 63 36.27 39.08 -18.18
C GLN A 63 35.89 37.70 -18.72
N ARG A 64 36.56 37.24 -19.79
CA ARG A 64 36.33 35.90 -20.34
C ARG A 64 36.74 34.80 -19.36
N MET A 65 37.85 34.97 -18.65
CA MET A 65 38.29 34.02 -17.63
C MET A 65 37.30 33.92 -16.48
N GLU A 66 36.79 35.06 -16.00
CA GLU A 66 35.78 35.08 -14.93
C GLU A 66 34.46 34.41 -15.38
N SER A 67 34.01 34.69 -16.61
CA SER A 67 32.83 34.04 -17.18
C SER A 67 33.02 32.52 -17.28
N LEU A 68 34.20 32.06 -17.71
CA LEU A 68 34.50 30.64 -17.83
C LEU A 68 34.54 29.95 -16.46
N GLN A 69 35.13 30.59 -15.45
CA GLN A 69 35.15 30.08 -14.07
C GLN A 69 33.73 29.92 -13.52
N ASN A 70 32.87 30.92 -13.72
CA ASN A 70 31.47 30.86 -13.29
C ASN A 70 30.70 29.73 -14.00
N SER A 71 30.96 29.51 -15.30
CA SER A 71 30.36 28.42 -16.05
C SER A 71 30.81 27.05 -15.53
N PHE A 72 32.10 26.91 -15.24
CA PHE A 72 32.65 25.69 -14.66
C PHE A 72 32.02 25.37 -13.30
N ASP A 73 31.94 26.35 -12.40
CA ASP A 73 31.34 26.17 -11.09
C ASP A 73 29.85 25.79 -11.18
N ASN A 74 29.14 26.34 -12.17
CA ASN A 74 27.74 25.97 -12.40
C ASN A 74 27.60 24.52 -12.88
N ILE A 75 28.40 24.11 -13.87
CA ILE A 75 28.40 22.73 -14.39
C ILE A 75 28.74 21.76 -13.25
N GLN A 76 29.71 22.08 -12.39
CA GLN A 76 30.07 21.24 -11.26
C GLN A 76 28.91 21.05 -10.27
N ARG A 77 28.12 22.10 -9.99
CA ARG A 77 26.92 22.00 -9.14
C ARG A 77 25.83 21.15 -9.78
N GLU A 78 25.58 21.33 -11.06
CA GLU A 78 24.60 20.52 -11.81
C GLU A 78 25.01 19.05 -11.83
N TYR A 79 26.29 18.76 -12.05
CA TYR A 79 26.84 17.40 -11.99
C TYR A 79 26.60 16.75 -10.61
N ASN A 80 26.94 17.44 -9.52
CA ASN A 80 26.75 16.91 -8.18
C ASN A 80 25.26 16.62 -7.90
N THR A 81 24.37 17.54 -8.32
CA THR A 81 22.91 17.37 -8.18
C THR A 81 22.42 16.15 -8.96
N LEU A 82 22.94 15.93 -10.17
CA LEU A 82 22.56 14.78 -10.98
C LEU A 82 23.09 13.47 -10.38
N HIS A 83 24.30 13.49 -9.82
CA HIS A 83 24.91 12.34 -9.15
C HIS A 83 24.09 11.90 -7.92
N GLU A 84 23.64 12.85 -7.09
CA GLU A 84 22.76 12.56 -5.94
C GLU A 84 21.43 11.94 -6.40
N LYS A 85 20.77 12.53 -7.41
CA LYS A 85 19.52 12.00 -7.97
C LYS A 85 19.68 10.58 -8.54
N TYR A 86 20.85 10.27 -9.09
CA TYR A 86 21.15 8.93 -9.58
C TYR A 86 21.25 7.93 -8.43
N GLY A 87 21.91 8.30 -7.32
CA GLY A 87 21.95 7.50 -6.09
C GLY A 87 20.55 7.23 -5.54
N ASP A 88 19.73 8.28 -5.39
CA ASP A 88 18.33 8.14 -4.93
C ASP A 88 17.51 7.18 -5.80
N LEU A 89 17.75 7.19 -7.12
CA LEU A 89 17.04 6.31 -8.05
C LEU A 89 17.49 4.86 -7.92
N GLN A 90 18.78 4.63 -7.69
CA GLN A 90 19.32 3.30 -7.45
C GLN A 90 18.75 2.68 -6.17
N ASP A 91 18.66 3.47 -5.08
CA ASP A 91 18.07 3.02 -3.82
C ASP A 91 16.58 2.67 -3.97
N LYS A 92 15.81 3.51 -4.69
CA LYS A 92 14.40 3.22 -5.00
C LYS A 92 14.22 1.95 -5.82
N TYR A 93 15.14 1.66 -6.72
CA TYR A 93 15.09 0.45 -7.52
C TYR A 93 15.32 -0.80 -6.67
N ALA A 94 16.31 -0.77 -5.77
CA ALA A 94 16.59 -1.85 -4.84
C ALA A 94 15.39 -2.13 -3.91
N ASP A 95 14.79 -1.08 -3.36
CA ASP A 95 13.59 -1.20 -2.52
C ASP A 95 12.40 -1.83 -3.29
N LEU A 96 12.22 -1.47 -4.55
CA LEU A 96 11.17 -2.06 -5.40
C LEU A 96 11.43 -3.54 -5.70
N GLU A 97 12.69 -3.92 -5.91
CA GLU A 97 13.09 -5.31 -6.10
C GLU A 97 12.78 -6.17 -4.86
N ASP A 98 13.09 -5.65 -3.67
CA ASP A 98 12.78 -6.30 -2.39
C ASP A 98 11.27 -6.47 -2.18
N GLN A 99 10.48 -5.41 -2.46
CA GLN A 99 9.02 -5.47 -2.38
C GLN A 99 8.44 -6.52 -3.33
N TYR A 100 8.98 -6.64 -4.55
CA TYR A 100 8.54 -7.64 -5.52
C TYR A 100 8.83 -9.06 -5.04
N ALA A 101 10.03 -9.30 -4.50
CA ALA A 101 10.41 -10.59 -3.93
C ALA A 101 9.54 -10.98 -2.72
N GLU A 102 9.12 -10.02 -1.90
CA GLU A 102 8.16 -10.26 -0.82
C GLU A 102 6.77 -10.65 -1.36
N LYS A 103 6.27 -9.94 -2.38
CA LYS A 103 4.99 -10.29 -3.02
C LYS A 103 5.00 -11.65 -3.70
N GLU A 104 6.11 -12.05 -4.29
CA GLU A 104 6.27 -13.39 -4.86
C GLU A 104 6.13 -14.47 -3.77
N LYS A 105 6.75 -14.28 -2.60
CA LYS A 105 6.61 -15.20 -1.45
C LYS A 105 5.17 -15.26 -0.94
N GLU A 106 4.52 -14.11 -0.79
CA GLU A 106 3.10 -14.06 -0.39
C GLU A 106 2.21 -14.84 -1.36
N TYR A 107 2.46 -14.71 -2.67
CA TYR A 107 1.70 -15.42 -3.70
C TYR A 107 1.87 -16.94 -3.60
N VAL A 108 3.11 -17.42 -3.45
CA VAL A 108 3.42 -18.85 -3.27
C VAL A 108 2.73 -19.40 -2.03
N ASP A 109 2.72 -18.66 -0.92
CA ASP A 109 2.06 -19.09 0.31
C ASP A 109 0.52 -19.09 0.18
N LEU A 110 -0.04 -18.16 -0.59
CA LEU A 110 -1.47 -18.14 -0.90
C LEU A 110 -1.87 -19.35 -1.77
N GLU A 111 -1.04 -19.71 -2.75
CA GLU A 111 -1.25 -20.90 -3.60
C GLU A 111 -1.29 -22.19 -2.76
N LYS A 112 -0.34 -22.35 -1.82
CA LYS A 112 -0.33 -23.49 -0.88
C LYS A 112 -1.60 -23.55 -0.02
N LYS A 113 -2.06 -22.40 0.49
CA LYS A 113 -3.30 -22.31 1.27
C LYS A 113 -4.51 -22.71 0.44
N TYR A 114 -4.54 -22.31 -0.84
CA TYR A 114 -5.62 -22.69 -1.76
C TYR A 114 -5.66 -24.21 -1.98
N VAL A 115 -4.52 -24.84 -2.28
CA VAL A 115 -4.43 -26.31 -2.44
C VAL A 115 -4.92 -27.03 -1.18
N THR A 116 -4.46 -26.59 0.00
CA THR A 116 -4.90 -27.15 1.29
C THR A 116 -6.41 -27.02 1.49
N LEU A 117 -6.99 -25.86 1.12
CA LEU A 117 -8.43 -25.63 1.23
C LEU A 117 -9.22 -26.53 0.28
N GLU A 118 -8.73 -26.75 -0.94
CA GLU A 118 -9.36 -27.66 -1.91
C GLU A 118 -9.38 -29.11 -1.41
N GLU A 119 -8.28 -29.59 -0.82
CA GLU A 119 -8.19 -30.91 -0.20
C GLU A 119 -9.17 -31.06 0.97
N ASN A 120 -9.22 -30.05 1.85
CA ASN A 120 -10.15 -30.02 2.97
C ASN A 120 -11.61 -30.05 2.50
N TYR A 121 -11.96 -29.30 1.45
CA TYR A 121 -13.28 -29.34 0.85
C TYR A 121 -13.64 -30.73 0.32
N LYS A 122 -12.73 -31.38 -0.42
CA LYS A 122 -12.93 -32.76 -0.92
C LYS A 122 -13.16 -33.75 0.23
N SER A 123 -12.38 -33.64 1.31
CA SER A 123 -12.51 -34.46 2.52
C SER A 123 -13.85 -34.24 3.22
N LEU A 124 -14.26 -32.97 3.39
CA LEU A 124 -15.54 -32.61 4.01
C LEU A 124 -16.72 -33.13 3.19
N LYS A 125 -16.68 -32.98 1.87
CA LYS A 125 -17.71 -33.51 0.96
C LYS A 125 -17.86 -35.03 1.11
N LYS A 126 -16.75 -35.77 1.15
CA LYS A 126 -16.78 -37.22 1.36
C LYS A 126 -17.43 -37.60 2.69
N ARG A 127 -17.09 -36.90 3.78
CA ARG A 127 -17.71 -37.13 5.10
C ARG A 127 -19.20 -36.81 5.10
N TYR A 128 -19.62 -35.78 4.37
CA TYR A 128 -21.02 -35.43 4.19
C TYR A 128 -21.77 -36.56 3.46
N ASP A 129 -21.25 -37.04 2.33
CA ASP A 129 -21.84 -38.13 1.56
C ASP A 129 -21.95 -39.43 2.41
N GLU A 130 -20.95 -39.71 3.25
CA GLU A 130 -20.97 -40.85 4.18
C GLU A 130 -22.04 -40.68 5.28
N LEU A 131 -22.20 -39.47 5.81
CA LEU A 131 -23.22 -39.16 6.81
C LEU A 131 -24.62 -39.28 6.22
N GLU A 132 -24.84 -38.73 5.03
CA GLU A 132 -26.10 -38.83 4.29
C GLU A 132 -26.49 -40.29 4.04
N LYS A 133 -25.53 -41.14 3.64
CA LYS A 133 -25.74 -42.59 3.51
C LYS A 133 -26.10 -43.26 4.83
N LYS A 134 -25.47 -42.89 5.94
CA LYS A 134 -25.82 -43.43 7.26
C LYS A 134 -27.21 -43.01 7.70
N TYR A 135 -27.61 -41.76 7.44
CA TYR A 135 -28.96 -41.29 7.75
C TYR A 135 -30.01 -41.97 6.89
N THR A 136 -29.77 -42.13 5.59
CA THR A 136 -30.69 -42.83 4.67
C THR A 136 -30.76 -44.33 4.94
N PHE A 137 -29.65 -44.96 5.34
CA PHE A 137 -29.62 -46.36 5.79
C PHE A 137 -30.28 -46.55 7.15
N SER A 138 -30.08 -45.62 8.10
CA SER A 138 -30.80 -45.59 9.39
C SER A 138 -32.27 -45.17 9.23
N SER A 139 -32.67 -44.63 8.08
CA SER A 139 -34.04 -44.28 7.72
C SER A 139 -34.83 -45.47 7.14
N SER A 140 -34.29 -46.70 7.22
CA SER A 140 -35.15 -47.91 7.23
C SER A 140 -35.86 -48.10 8.58
N ILE A 141 -35.75 -47.13 9.49
CA ILE A 141 -36.64 -46.92 10.64
C ILE A 141 -37.92 -46.23 10.13
N ASP A 142 -39.07 -46.67 10.64
CA ASP A 142 -40.42 -46.24 10.25
C ASP A 142 -40.52 -44.73 9.95
N PRO A 143 -41.00 -44.33 8.74
CA PRO A 143 -41.20 -42.92 8.35
C PRO A 143 -41.98 -42.06 9.35
N SER A 144 -42.80 -42.67 10.21
CA SER A 144 -43.50 -41.99 11.31
C SER A 144 -42.53 -41.36 12.33
N LEU A 145 -41.43 -42.04 12.66
CA LEU A 145 -40.49 -41.63 13.71
C LEU A 145 -39.55 -40.48 13.27
N PHE A 146 -39.23 -40.41 11.97
CA PHE A 146 -38.39 -39.36 11.40
C PHE A 146 -39.10 -38.00 11.39
N HIS A 147 -40.42 -37.97 11.18
CA HIS A 147 -41.22 -36.74 11.19
C HIS A 147 -41.25 -36.08 12.58
N VAL A 148 -41.38 -36.89 13.62
CA VAL A 148 -41.49 -36.48 15.04
C VAL A 148 -40.19 -35.83 15.54
N TYR A 149 -39.03 -36.41 15.19
CA TYR A 149 -37.73 -35.83 15.52
C TYR A 149 -37.49 -34.49 14.84
N THR A 150 -37.97 -34.34 13.61
CA THR A 150 -37.77 -33.12 12.81
C THR A 150 -38.67 -31.98 13.30
N GLU A 151 -39.89 -32.28 13.75
CA GLU A 151 -40.79 -31.29 14.36
C GLU A 151 -40.40 -30.91 15.80
N MET A 152 -39.82 -31.83 16.58
CA MET A 152 -39.18 -31.52 17.88
C MET A 152 -37.95 -30.58 17.74
N ILE A 153 -37.43 -30.37 16.53
CA ILE A 153 -36.36 -29.39 16.25
C ILE A 153 -36.97 -28.02 15.87
N SER A 154 -38.22 -27.97 15.40
CA SER A 154 -38.97 -26.72 15.21
C SER A 154 -39.55 -26.14 16.50
N VAL A 155 -38.76 -26.17 17.59
CA VAL A 155 -39.07 -25.69 18.96
C VAL A 155 -39.54 -24.22 19.01
N TYR A 156 -39.48 -23.48 17.91
CA TYR A 156 -39.98 -22.11 17.81
C TYR A 156 -41.50 -22.01 17.60
N ASN A 157 -42.29 -22.72 18.40
CA ASN A 157 -43.69 -22.33 18.62
C ASN A 157 -43.76 -21.47 19.89
N ARG A 158 -44.01 -20.17 19.70
CA ARG A 158 -44.05 -19.18 20.79
C ARG A 158 -45.00 -19.60 21.90
N ASP A 159 -46.16 -20.18 21.59
CA ASP A 159 -47.18 -20.53 22.58
C ASP A 159 -46.73 -21.66 23.51
N ILE A 160 -46.01 -22.66 22.97
CA ILE A 160 -45.47 -23.77 23.77
C ILE A 160 -44.28 -23.29 24.60
N ALA A 161 -43.44 -22.42 24.05
CA ALA A 161 -42.33 -21.83 24.78
C ALA A 161 -42.82 -20.94 25.94
N ASP A 162 -43.84 -20.12 25.71
CA ASP A 162 -44.48 -19.30 26.74
C ASP A 162 -45.11 -20.18 27.82
N LEU A 163 -45.79 -21.26 27.44
CA LEU A 163 -46.32 -22.24 28.39
C LEU A 163 -45.20 -22.85 29.24
N ALA A 164 -44.12 -23.34 28.63
CA ALA A 164 -43.00 -23.94 29.34
C ALA A 164 -42.41 -22.98 30.37
N ASN A 165 -42.16 -21.72 29.98
CA ASN A 165 -41.64 -20.68 30.86
C ASN A 165 -42.58 -20.37 32.04
N VAL A 166 -43.90 -20.34 31.80
CA VAL A 166 -44.89 -20.13 32.87
C VAL A 166 -44.87 -21.29 33.86
N LEU A 167 -44.86 -22.53 33.36
CA LEU A 167 -44.82 -23.74 34.19
C LEU A 167 -43.48 -23.86 34.95
N GLY A 168 -42.39 -23.38 34.34
CA GLY A 168 -41.02 -23.41 34.86
C GLY A 168 -40.66 -22.28 35.83
N ASN A 169 -41.60 -21.41 36.20
CA ASN A 169 -41.38 -20.29 37.14
C ASN A 169 -41.23 -20.72 38.62
N GLU A 170 -41.23 -22.02 38.88
CA GLU A 170 -41.00 -22.59 40.22
C GLU A 170 -39.52 -22.50 40.64
N LYS A 171 -39.24 -22.17 41.91
CA LYS A 171 -37.86 -21.96 42.39
C LYS A 171 -37.07 -23.25 42.62
N SER A 172 -37.77 -24.37 42.86
CA SER A 172 -37.12 -25.67 43.13
C SER A 172 -37.07 -26.52 41.87
N PHE A 173 -35.97 -27.26 41.69
CA PHE A 173 -35.80 -28.16 40.55
C PHE A 173 -36.94 -29.17 40.41
N LEU A 174 -37.34 -29.81 41.52
CA LEU A 174 -38.45 -30.77 41.53
C LEU A 174 -39.79 -30.08 41.28
N GLY A 175 -40.03 -28.91 41.87
CA GLY A 175 -41.27 -28.15 41.65
C GLY A 175 -41.51 -27.76 40.19
N LYS A 176 -40.45 -27.45 39.44
CA LYS A 176 -40.55 -27.21 37.99
C LYS A 176 -40.99 -28.46 37.23
N ILE A 177 -40.35 -29.59 37.50
CA ILE A 177 -40.67 -30.87 36.85
C ILE A 177 -42.10 -31.28 37.21
N ASP A 178 -42.49 -31.17 38.48
CA ASP A 178 -43.82 -31.49 38.97
C ASP A 178 -44.88 -30.58 38.32
N SER A 179 -44.63 -29.28 38.21
CA SER A 179 -45.53 -28.32 37.54
C SER A 179 -45.78 -28.70 36.08
N ILE A 180 -44.72 -29.01 35.34
CA ILE A 180 -44.79 -29.41 33.94
C ILE A 180 -45.50 -30.77 33.79
N PHE A 181 -45.12 -31.76 34.59
CA PHE A 181 -45.71 -33.09 34.58
C PHE A 181 -47.21 -33.07 34.93
N ASN A 182 -47.57 -32.31 35.98
CA ASN A 182 -48.96 -32.13 36.38
C ASN A 182 -49.76 -31.44 35.28
N TYR A 183 -49.21 -30.43 34.63
CA TYR A 183 -49.89 -29.77 33.52
C TYR A 183 -50.26 -30.78 32.42
N VAL A 184 -49.30 -31.60 31.97
CA VAL A 184 -49.56 -32.62 30.96
C VAL A 184 -50.61 -33.62 31.45
N SER A 185 -50.47 -34.10 32.69
CA SER A 185 -51.35 -35.11 33.28
C SER A 185 -52.80 -34.64 33.47
N TYR A 186 -53.02 -33.35 33.77
CA TYR A 186 -54.35 -32.80 34.04
C TYR A 186 -54.99 -32.10 32.84
N HIS A 187 -54.19 -31.61 31.88
CA HIS A 187 -54.70 -30.81 30.75
C HIS A 187 -54.64 -31.51 29.40
N ILE A 188 -54.00 -32.67 29.29
CA ILE A 188 -54.02 -33.49 28.07
C ILE A 188 -54.82 -34.75 28.33
N ASN A 189 -55.95 -34.90 27.63
CA ASN A 189 -56.81 -36.06 27.81
C ASN A 189 -56.31 -37.23 26.96
N TYR A 190 -56.33 -38.43 27.55
CA TYR A 190 -56.01 -39.64 26.79
C TYR A 190 -56.96 -39.83 25.59
N ALA A 191 -56.39 -40.08 24.42
CA ALA A 191 -57.12 -40.45 23.22
C ALA A 191 -56.36 -41.59 22.53
N PRO A 192 -56.89 -42.83 22.53
CA PRO A 192 -56.21 -43.94 21.88
C PRO A 192 -56.30 -43.80 20.36
N ASP A 193 -55.29 -44.33 19.69
CA ASP A 193 -55.26 -44.38 18.24
C ASP A 193 -56.26 -45.41 17.66
N PRO A 194 -56.63 -45.25 16.37
CA PRO A 194 -57.40 -46.26 15.64
C PRO A 194 -56.70 -47.63 15.67
N GLN A 195 -57.50 -48.70 15.69
CA GLN A 195 -56.94 -50.06 15.72
C GLN A 195 -55.98 -50.32 14.56
N ASN A 196 -54.79 -50.82 14.89
CA ASN A 196 -53.70 -51.19 13.97
C ASN A 196 -53.07 -50.02 13.19
N ILE A 197 -53.21 -48.78 13.67
CA ILE A 197 -52.53 -47.62 13.11
C ILE A 197 -51.93 -46.83 14.27
N GLU A 198 -50.60 -46.70 14.32
CA GLU A 198 -49.92 -45.79 15.24
C GLU A 198 -49.89 -44.39 14.62
N ILE A 199 -50.39 -43.38 15.33
CA ILE A 199 -50.42 -41.99 14.86
C ILE A 199 -49.66 -41.12 15.85
N ILE A 200 -48.37 -40.91 15.58
CA ILE A 200 -47.57 -40.03 16.41
C ILE A 200 -47.98 -38.57 16.19
N GLN A 201 -48.41 -37.90 17.26
CA GLN A 201 -48.82 -36.50 17.25
C GLN A 201 -47.69 -35.58 17.70
N SER A 202 -47.60 -34.42 17.05
CA SER A 202 -46.59 -33.43 17.38
C SER A 202 -46.93 -32.65 18.65
N PRO A 203 -45.93 -32.11 19.37
CA PRO A 203 -46.15 -31.31 20.58
C PRO A 203 -47.18 -30.17 20.38
N ILE A 204 -47.17 -29.52 19.21
CA ILE A 204 -48.11 -28.44 18.90
C ILE A 204 -49.53 -28.99 18.68
N LYS A 205 -49.67 -30.13 18.03
CA LYS A 205 -50.97 -30.75 17.83
C LYS A 205 -51.56 -31.17 19.16
N THR A 206 -50.80 -31.87 20.00
CA THR A 206 -51.17 -32.27 21.36
C THR A 206 -51.57 -31.05 22.21
N TYR A 207 -50.80 -29.95 22.13
CA TYR A 207 -51.13 -28.69 22.81
C TYR A 207 -52.44 -28.06 22.32
N GLN A 208 -52.70 -28.06 21.01
CA GLN A 208 -53.88 -27.42 20.42
C GLN A 208 -55.16 -28.21 20.67
N ILE A 209 -55.12 -29.52 20.52
CA ILE A 209 -56.31 -30.38 20.65
C ILE A 209 -56.52 -30.85 22.09
N LYS A 210 -55.52 -30.69 22.97
CA LYS A 210 -55.53 -31.13 24.38
C LYS A 210 -55.87 -32.61 24.54
N ARG A 211 -55.41 -33.42 23.59
CA ARG A 211 -55.60 -34.88 23.55
C ARG A 211 -54.38 -35.54 22.92
N GLY A 212 -54.12 -36.77 23.33
CA GLY A 212 -53.05 -37.61 22.81
C GLY A 212 -53.00 -38.92 23.61
N ASP A 213 -52.42 -39.94 23.01
CA ASP A 213 -52.23 -41.23 23.66
C ASP A 213 -51.00 -41.19 24.63
N CYS A 214 -50.45 -42.34 25.06
CA CYS A 214 -49.33 -42.35 25.99
C CYS A 214 -48.04 -41.78 25.36
N GLU A 215 -47.80 -42.10 24.09
CA GLU A 215 -46.64 -41.63 23.35
C GLU A 215 -46.72 -40.12 23.11
N ASP A 216 -47.87 -39.64 22.62
CA ASP A 216 -48.10 -38.22 22.34
C ASP A 216 -47.87 -37.32 23.57
N GLN A 217 -48.34 -37.80 24.73
CA GLN A 217 -48.17 -37.11 25.99
C GLN A 217 -46.71 -37.09 26.45
N ALA A 218 -45.98 -38.20 26.26
CA ALA A 218 -44.56 -38.29 26.57
C ALA A 218 -43.73 -37.36 25.68
N ILE A 219 -44.06 -37.28 24.38
CA ILE A 219 -43.41 -36.38 23.41
C ILE A 219 -43.67 -34.91 23.77
N PHE A 220 -44.91 -34.56 24.10
CA PHE A 220 -45.27 -33.20 24.52
C PHE A 220 -44.58 -32.81 25.84
N LEU A 221 -44.54 -33.70 26.82
CA LEU A 221 -43.81 -33.52 28.08
C LEU A 221 -42.31 -33.30 27.84
N ALA A 222 -41.70 -34.12 26.99
CA ALA A 222 -40.29 -34.00 26.65
C ALA A 222 -39.97 -32.66 25.96
N CYS A 223 -40.89 -32.15 25.13
CA CYS A 223 -40.76 -30.84 24.51
C CYS A 223 -40.70 -29.71 25.54
N LEU A 224 -41.64 -29.67 26.50
CA LEU A 224 -41.68 -28.65 27.55
C LEU A 224 -40.42 -28.68 28.43
N LEU A 225 -39.98 -29.88 28.83
CA LEU A 225 -38.75 -30.04 29.62
C LEU A 225 -37.51 -29.61 28.83
N LYS A 226 -37.43 -29.91 27.54
CA LYS A 226 -36.30 -29.49 26.69
C LYS A 226 -36.23 -27.96 26.53
N ILE A 227 -37.38 -27.28 26.44
CA ILE A 227 -37.46 -25.81 26.39
C ILE A 227 -36.92 -25.18 27.67
N GLU A 228 -37.26 -25.73 28.83
CA GLU A 228 -36.71 -25.30 30.13
C GLU A 228 -35.22 -25.65 30.33
N GLY A 229 -34.57 -26.23 29.31
CA GLY A 229 -33.14 -26.52 29.32
C GLY A 229 -32.76 -27.86 29.92
N TYR A 230 -33.73 -28.74 30.19
CA TYR A 230 -33.44 -30.09 30.67
C TYR A 230 -32.91 -30.98 29.54
N ARG A 231 -31.97 -31.87 29.90
CA ARG A 231 -31.54 -32.94 29.00
C ARG A 231 -32.56 -34.06 29.05
N VAL A 232 -33.36 -34.21 28.00
CA VAL A 232 -34.41 -35.22 27.90
C VAL A 232 -33.99 -36.28 26.88
N ARG A 233 -34.34 -37.54 27.16
CA ARG A 233 -34.27 -38.66 26.21
C ARG A 233 -35.63 -39.34 26.18
N LEU A 234 -36.15 -39.58 24.98
CA LEU A 234 -37.32 -40.42 24.76
C LEU A 234 -36.83 -41.80 24.34
N ASN A 235 -37.29 -42.82 25.05
CA ASN A 235 -37.04 -44.22 24.71
C ASN A 235 -38.39 -44.84 24.37
N PHE A 236 -38.61 -45.12 23.09
CA PHE A 236 -39.75 -45.89 22.63
C PHE A 236 -39.44 -47.36 22.88
N VAL A 237 -40.33 -48.04 23.60
CA VAL A 237 -40.18 -49.45 23.95
C VAL A 237 -41.32 -50.20 23.28
N ASP A 238 -41.01 -50.96 22.23
CA ASP A 238 -41.99 -51.87 21.64
C ASP A 238 -42.45 -52.92 22.65
N ARG A 239 -43.71 -53.32 22.58
CA ARG A 239 -44.30 -54.35 23.46
C ARG A 239 -43.70 -55.76 23.30
N GLU A 240 -42.66 -55.95 22.50
CA GLU A 240 -42.00 -57.25 22.30
C GLU A 240 -40.66 -57.42 23.03
N HIS A 241 -40.34 -56.62 24.06
CA HIS A 241 -39.14 -56.87 24.87
C HIS A 241 -39.51 -57.25 26.30
N THR A 242 -39.50 -58.57 26.56
CA THR A 242 -39.28 -59.12 27.90
C THR A 242 -37.96 -58.59 28.44
N PHE A 243 -38.01 -57.89 29.57
CA PHE A 243 -36.82 -57.56 30.34
C PHE A 243 -36.25 -58.87 30.92
N ASP A 244 -35.29 -59.47 30.23
CA ASP A 244 -34.31 -60.34 30.89
C ASP A 244 -33.12 -59.47 31.26
N ASP A 245 -33.11 -59.06 32.54
CA ASP A 245 -31.94 -59.04 33.44
C ASP A 245 -32.46 -58.94 34.89
#